data_AF-A0A7R9XSD0-F1
#
_entry.id   AF-A0A7R9XSD0-F1
#
_cell.length_a   1.000
_cell.length_b   1.000
_cell.length_c   1.000
_cell.angle_alpha   90.00
_cell.angle_beta   90.00
_cell.angle_gamma   90.00
#
_symmetry.space_group_name_H-M   'P 1'
#
loop_
_entity.id
_entity.type
_entity.pdbx_description
1 polymer ?
#
loop_
_entity_poly.entity_id
_entity_poly.type
_entity_poly.pdbx_seq_one_letter_code
_entity_poly.pdbx_strand_id
1 'polypeptide(L)'
;DGSITLKIPHTSLCDDVRWNDIALKYGDRSLLIEIPKATSSAIAKREFVLKIDRLFGAIVPDKCTHIVTDECILLMLVKLNDAMRWPNLEAPYVKALPANTSTEMTRASHSSIDLRALRTEMIAKREGKLISTMNWLNKKPFKDDKSELEAMAADVALMRVASQFECGDYVEALTTITRGLRHSNISPVDQLELLNYRAYANIQLGSLKDAISDYSEMFEIKPNADTLFKRATAHEQREDYEAALLDYEAALKFEMANANVRQAIRRARELVTQNNRMKAVDSKRREKDDGERSVPRPCMRQFEIRGKAGACF
;
A
#
# COMPACT_ATOMS: atom_id res chain seq x y z
N ASP A 1 -17.19 -0.05 6.78
CA ASP A 1 -16.01 -0.91 7.03
C ASP A 1 -16.12 -2.33 6.46
N GLY A 2 -17.24 -2.71 5.82
CA GLY A 2 -17.32 -4.02 5.14
C GLY A 2 -17.36 -5.25 6.07
N SER A 3 -17.59 -5.05 7.36
CA SER A 3 -17.57 -6.10 8.39
C SER A 3 -18.96 -6.37 9.00
N ILE A 4 -19.22 -7.62 9.38
CA ILE A 4 -20.42 -8.02 10.12
C ILE A 4 -20.03 -8.34 11.56
N THR A 5 -20.71 -7.72 12.51
CA THR A 5 -20.54 -7.99 13.95
C THR A 5 -21.71 -8.79 14.49
N LEU A 6 -21.46 -10.03 14.90
CA LEU A 6 -22.44 -10.88 15.55
C LEU A 6 -22.27 -10.76 17.07
N LYS A 7 -23.34 -10.38 17.76
CA LYS A 7 -23.40 -10.35 19.23
C LYS A 7 -24.11 -11.61 19.72
N ILE A 8 -23.40 -12.43 20.48
CA ILE A 8 -23.91 -13.72 20.97
C ILE A 8 -23.96 -13.65 22.50
N PRO A 9 -25.14 -13.39 23.10
CA PRO A 9 -25.33 -13.48 24.54
C PRO A 9 -25.63 -14.93 24.93
N HIS A 10 -24.69 -15.61 25.60
CA HIS A 10 -24.96 -16.96 26.11
C HIS A 10 -24.23 -17.25 27.43
N THR A 11 -24.89 -17.97 28.34
CA THR A 11 -24.47 -18.23 29.73
C THR A 11 -23.38 -19.30 29.91
N SER A 12 -22.97 -19.94 28.82
CA SER A 12 -22.22 -21.22 28.84
C SER A 12 -21.00 -21.19 27.92
N LEU A 13 -20.57 -20.01 27.48
CA LEU A 13 -19.41 -19.86 26.59
C LEU A 13 -18.11 -19.88 27.40
N CYS A 14 -17.07 -20.52 26.86
CA CYS A 14 -15.73 -20.58 27.48
C CYS A 14 -15.14 -19.18 27.71
N ASP A 15 -14.40 -19.01 28.80
CA ASP A 15 -13.76 -17.74 29.17
C ASP A 15 -12.76 -17.25 28.11
N ASP A 16 -12.06 -18.16 27.42
CA ASP A 16 -11.00 -17.87 26.45
C ASP A 16 -11.20 -18.65 25.13
N VAL A 17 -12.30 -18.41 24.39
CA VAL A 17 -12.46 -18.99 23.04
C VAL A 17 -11.46 -18.34 22.09
N ARG A 18 -10.42 -19.09 21.68
CA ARG A 18 -9.47 -18.66 20.67
C ARG A 18 -9.99 -19.03 19.28
N TRP A 19 -9.61 -18.27 18.26
CA TRP A 19 -10.03 -18.53 16.87
C TRP A 19 -9.70 -19.94 16.39
N ASN A 20 -8.56 -20.49 16.79
CA ASN A 20 -8.14 -21.84 16.41
C ASN A 20 -9.08 -22.93 16.91
N ASP A 21 -9.92 -22.63 17.92
CA ASP A 21 -10.87 -23.57 18.51
C ASP A 21 -12.26 -23.45 17.86
N ILE A 22 -12.47 -22.47 16.96
CA ILE A 22 -13.71 -22.26 16.22
C ILE A 22 -13.61 -23.01 14.89
N ALA A 23 -14.47 -24.01 14.70
CA ALA A 23 -14.49 -24.78 13.46
C ALA A 23 -15.38 -24.09 12.42
N LEU A 24 -14.85 -23.92 11.21
CA LEU A 24 -15.58 -23.40 10.05
C LEU A 24 -15.81 -24.53 9.04
N LYS A 25 -17.07 -24.77 8.68
CA LYS A 25 -17.43 -25.71 7.61
C LYS A 25 -18.11 -24.94 6.48
N TYR A 26 -17.50 -24.99 5.30
CA TYR A 26 -17.99 -24.33 4.10
C TYR A 26 -18.90 -25.27 3.31
N GLY A 27 -20.15 -24.87 3.11
CA GLY A 27 -21.08 -25.48 2.17
C GLY A 27 -21.28 -24.63 0.92
N ASP A 28 -21.94 -25.19 -0.09
CA ASP A 28 -22.17 -24.50 -1.37
C ASP A 28 -22.94 -23.18 -1.19
N ARG A 29 -23.97 -23.20 -0.33
CA ARG A 29 -24.86 -22.06 -0.06
C ARG A 29 -24.78 -21.49 1.36
N SER A 30 -24.02 -22.13 2.26
CA SER A 30 -23.96 -21.74 3.67
C SER A 30 -22.56 -21.87 4.28
N LEU A 31 -22.29 -21.10 5.34
CA LEU A 31 -21.14 -21.25 6.23
C LEU A 31 -21.65 -21.62 7.60
N LEU A 32 -21.16 -22.75 8.12
CA LEU A 32 -21.42 -23.18 9.48
C LEU A 32 -20.21 -22.80 10.35
N ILE A 33 -20.48 -22.05 11.42
CA ILE A 33 -19.50 -21.64 12.42
C ILE A 33 -19.86 -22.37 13.72
N GLU A 34 -18.93 -23.17 14.22
CA GLU A 34 -19.10 -23.97 15.43
C GLU A 34 -18.23 -23.42 16.55
N ILE A 35 -18.88 -22.91 17.60
CA ILE A 35 -18.24 -22.29 18.75
C ILE A 35 -18.39 -23.24 19.96
N PRO A 36 -17.30 -23.76 20.54
CA PRO A 36 -17.40 -24.69 21.66
C PRO A 36 -17.89 -23.99 22.95
N LYS A 37 -18.69 -24.71 23.74
CA LYS A 37 -19.15 -24.27 25.06
C LYS A 37 -18.20 -24.74 26.17
N ALA A 38 -18.16 -23.99 27.27
CA ALA A 38 -17.42 -24.39 28.46
C ALA A 38 -18.16 -25.49 29.21
N THR A 39 -17.46 -26.58 29.51
CA THR A 39 -17.97 -27.68 30.35
C THR A 39 -18.02 -27.30 31.85
N SER A 40 -17.45 -26.15 32.23
CA SER A 40 -17.38 -25.73 33.63
C SER A 40 -18.61 -24.92 34.06
N SER A 41 -19.22 -25.35 35.16
CA SER A 41 -20.48 -24.85 35.77
C SER A 41 -20.51 -23.38 36.26
N ALA A 42 -19.50 -22.58 35.93
CA ALA A 42 -19.49 -21.16 36.29
C ALA A 42 -20.35 -20.37 35.29
N ILE A 43 -21.61 -20.13 35.67
CA ILE A 43 -22.60 -19.39 34.89
C ILE A 43 -22.16 -17.93 34.77
N ALA A 44 -21.41 -17.61 33.72
CA ALA A 44 -21.09 -16.24 33.36
C ALA A 44 -21.98 -15.83 32.18
N LYS A 45 -22.95 -14.93 32.42
CA LYS A 45 -23.61 -14.19 31.32
C LYS A 45 -22.57 -13.30 30.68
N ARG A 46 -22.06 -13.66 29.51
CA ARG A 46 -21.19 -12.80 28.72
C ARG A 46 -21.73 -12.63 27.31
N GLU A 47 -21.51 -11.43 26.79
CA GLU A 47 -21.78 -11.07 25.40
C GLU A 47 -20.46 -11.21 24.61
N PHE A 48 -20.48 -12.06 23.59
CA PHE A 48 -19.37 -12.20 22.67
C PHE A 48 -19.63 -11.41 21.40
N VAL A 49 -18.63 -10.64 20.95
CA VAL A 49 -18.68 -9.93 19.68
C VAL A 49 -17.74 -10.63 18.70
N LEU A 50 -18.32 -11.30 17.71
CA LEU A 50 -17.58 -11.88 16.59
C LEU A 50 -17.63 -10.90 15.42
N LYS A 51 -16.49 -10.29 15.07
CA LYS A 51 -16.38 -9.37 13.93
C LYS A 51 -15.80 -10.10 12.73
N ILE A 52 -16.64 -10.44 11.76
CA ILE A 52 -16.20 -11.06 10.50
C ILE A 52 -16.07 -9.99 9.42
N ASP A 53 -14.83 -9.76 8.99
CA ASP A 53 -14.53 -8.78 7.96
C ASP A 53 -14.85 -9.33 6.56
N ARG A 54 -15.17 -8.43 5.62
CA ARG A 54 -15.45 -8.72 4.20
C ARG A 54 -16.71 -9.54 3.88
N LEU A 55 -17.63 -9.74 4.84
CA LEU A 55 -18.93 -10.40 4.59
C LEU A 55 -20.10 -9.43 4.37
N PHE A 56 -19.88 -8.12 4.47
CA PHE A 56 -20.95 -7.13 4.34
C PHE A 56 -21.58 -7.18 2.94
N GLY A 57 -22.89 -7.42 2.88
CA GLY A 57 -23.65 -7.55 1.62
C GLY A 57 -23.53 -8.92 0.93
N ALA A 58 -22.78 -9.87 1.49
CA ALA A 58 -22.61 -11.22 0.92
C ALA A 58 -23.51 -12.29 1.57
N ILE A 59 -24.23 -11.94 2.63
CA ILE A 59 -25.15 -12.82 3.35
C ILE A 59 -26.59 -12.32 3.29
N VAL A 60 -27.55 -13.22 3.48
CA VAL A 60 -28.97 -12.88 3.69
C VAL A 60 -29.30 -12.96 5.18
N PRO A 61 -29.39 -11.83 5.91
CA PRO A 61 -29.61 -11.84 7.37
C PRO A 61 -30.85 -12.63 7.78
N ASP A 62 -31.95 -12.49 7.05
CA ASP A 62 -33.24 -13.12 7.35
C ASP A 62 -33.22 -14.65 7.24
N LYS A 63 -32.23 -15.22 6.57
CA LYS A 63 -32.06 -16.68 6.40
C LYS A 63 -30.95 -17.26 7.28
N CYS A 64 -30.22 -16.42 8.02
CA CYS A 64 -29.19 -16.89 8.92
C CYS A 64 -29.85 -17.44 10.20
N THR A 65 -29.43 -18.62 10.64
CA THR A 65 -29.97 -19.25 11.85
C THR A 65 -28.86 -19.55 12.85
N HIS A 66 -29.23 -19.69 14.11
CA HIS A 66 -28.33 -20.17 15.14
C HIS A 66 -29.01 -21.28 15.93
N ILE A 67 -28.25 -22.31 16.27
CA ILE A 67 -28.68 -23.45 17.06
C ILE A 67 -27.71 -23.60 18.21
N VAL A 68 -28.26 -23.79 19.39
CA VAL A 68 -27.50 -23.94 20.62
C VAL A 68 -27.65 -25.38 21.07
N THR A 69 -26.55 -26.16 21.04
CA THR A 69 -26.51 -27.53 21.56
C THR A 69 -25.81 -27.53 22.93
N ASP A 70 -25.76 -28.68 23.59
CA ASP A 70 -25.13 -28.80 24.91
C ASP A 70 -23.61 -28.59 24.85
N GLU A 71 -22.99 -28.94 23.71
CA GLU A 71 -21.54 -28.90 23.52
C GLU A 71 -21.06 -27.67 22.73
N CYS A 72 -21.88 -27.10 21.85
CA CYS A 72 -21.47 -25.98 21.00
C CYS A 72 -22.62 -25.03 20.62
N ILE A 73 -22.26 -23.87 20.07
CA ILE A 73 -23.18 -22.95 19.40
C ILE A 73 -22.86 -23.01 17.91
N LEU A 74 -23.86 -23.38 17.12
CA LEU A 74 -23.79 -23.46 15.67
C LEU A 74 -24.45 -22.23 15.06
N LEU A 75 -23.70 -21.44 14.29
CA LEU A 75 -24.22 -20.33 13.50
C LEU A 75 -24.18 -20.72 12.03
N MET A 76 -25.33 -20.64 11.36
CA MET A 76 -25.41 -20.87 9.92
C MET A 76 -25.67 -19.55 9.20
N LEU A 77 -24.68 -19.13 8.41
CA LEU A 77 -24.77 -17.96 7.54
C LEU A 77 -25.12 -18.39 6.12
N VAL A 78 -26.09 -17.75 5.48
CA VAL A 78 -26.55 -18.10 4.13
C VAL A 78 -26.09 -17.05 3.14
N LYS A 79 -25.50 -17.50 2.02
CA LYS A 79 -25.02 -16.62 0.93
C LYS A 79 -26.17 -15.88 0.26
N LEU A 80 -25.88 -14.66 -0.21
CA LEU A 80 -26.79 -13.92 -1.09
C LEU A 80 -26.93 -14.56 -2.47
N ASN A 81 -25.81 -14.99 -3.06
CA ASN A 81 -25.74 -15.58 -4.40
C ASN A 81 -24.85 -16.85 -4.43
N ASP A 82 -25.29 -17.87 -5.18
CA ASP A 82 -24.59 -19.16 -5.31
C ASP A 82 -23.22 -19.06 -5.99
N ALA A 83 -23.07 -18.11 -6.92
CA ALA A 83 -21.82 -17.90 -7.65
C ALA A 83 -20.71 -17.24 -6.81
N MET A 84 -21.02 -16.79 -5.59
CA MET A 84 -20.09 -16.05 -4.74
C MET A 84 -19.20 -17.01 -3.93
N ARG A 85 -17.88 -16.95 -4.21
CA ARG A 85 -16.86 -17.66 -3.42
C ARG A 85 -16.44 -16.80 -2.23
N TRP A 86 -16.16 -17.42 -1.09
CA TRP A 86 -15.59 -16.76 0.11
C TRP A 86 -14.10 -17.11 0.25
N PRO A 87 -13.21 -16.64 -0.64
CA PRO A 87 -11.85 -17.14 -0.70
C PRO A 87 -10.97 -16.64 0.47
N ASN A 88 -11.30 -15.50 1.08
CA ASN A 88 -10.41 -14.81 2.03
C ASN A 88 -11.16 -14.30 3.28
N LEU A 89 -11.78 -15.21 4.04
CA LEU A 89 -12.20 -14.93 5.41
C LEU A 89 -10.95 -14.97 6.30
N GLU A 90 -10.37 -13.82 6.59
CA GLU A 90 -9.32 -13.69 7.60
C GLU A 90 -9.91 -13.95 9.00
N ALA A 91 -9.12 -14.54 9.89
CA ALA A 91 -9.55 -14.91 11.23
C ALA A 91 -10.16 -13.69 11.99
N PRO A 92 -11.46 -13.70 12.33
CA PRO A 92 -12.14 -12.61 13.00
C PRO A 92 -11.56 -12.37 14.40
N TYR A 93 -11.49 -11.08 14.76
CA TYR A 93 -11.09 -10.63 16.07
C TYR A 93 -12.22 -10.89 17.08
N VAL A 94 -11.97 -11.78 18.04
CA VAL A 94 -12.90 -12.10 19.15
C VAL A 94 -12.45 -11.37 20.41
N LYS A 95 -13.31 -10.54 20.97
CA LYS A 95 -13.06 -9.86 22.25
C LYS A 95 -14.21 -10.11 23.22
N ALA A 96 -13.92 -10.80 24.32
CA ALA A 96 -14.84 -10.90 25.44
C ALA A 96 -14.89 -9.55 26.18
N LEU A 97 -16.09 -9.04 26.44
CA LEU A 97 -16.28 -7.87 27.29
C LEU A 97 -16.19 -8.30 28.77
N PRO A 98 -15.49 -7.55 29.64
CA PRO A 98 -15.47 -7.85 31.06
C PRO A 98 -16.86 -7.65 31.67
N ALA A 99 -17.20 -8.49 32.64
CA ALA A 99 -18.42 -8.34 33.41
C ALA A 99 -18.36 -7.02 34.20
N ASN A 100 -19.39 -6.19 34.07
CA ASN A 100 -19.49 -4.94 34.81
C ASN A 100 -19.54 -5.21 36.31
N THR A 101 -18.41 -5.07 36.99
CA THR A 101 -18.36 -4.88 38.44
C THR A 101 -17.93 -3.45 38.73
N SER A 102 -18.91 -2.67 39.16
CA SER A 102 -18.76 -1.42 39.90
C SER A 102 -17.81 -1.56 41.09
N THR A 103 -17.24 -0.43 41.54
CA THR A 103 -16.34 -0.20 42.72
C THR A 103 -14.85 -0.38 42.45
N GLU A 104 -13.91 0.49 42.85
CA GLU A 104 -13.92 1.69 43.70
C GLU A 104 -12.64 2.50 43.40
N MET A 105 -12.77 3.82 43.28
CA MET A 105 -11.65 4.76 43.16
C MET A 105 -10.91 4.87 44.50
N THR A 106 -9.66 4.45 44.56
CA THR A 106 -8.74 4.91 45.61
C THR A 106 -7.84 6.01 45.08
N ARG A 107 -7.99 7.20 45.68
CA ARG A 107 -7.16 8.39 45.45
C ARG A 107 -5.74 8.10 45.93
N ALA A 108 -4.79 8.04 45.01
CA ALA A 108 -3.37 8.16 45.34
C ALA A 108 -2.93 9.63 45.15
N SER A 109 -2.41 10.20 46.23
CA SER A 109 -1.78 11.51 46.34
C SER A 109 -0.73 11.76 45.25
N HIS A 110 -0.81 12.91 44.59
CA HIS A 110 0.12 13.35 43.56
C HIS A 110 1.52 13.63 44.13
N SER A 111 2.38 12.61 44.22
CA SER A 111 3.81 12.83 44.00
C SER A 111 3.98 13.16 42.51
N SER A 112 4.65 14.25 42.16
CA SER A 112 4.82 14.66 40.76
C SER A 112 5.41 13.51 39.96
N ILE A 113 4.56 12.86 39.16
CA ILE A 113 4.94 11.74 38.32
C ILE A 113 5.92 12.31 37.29
N ASP A 114 7.17 11.87 37.34
CA ASP A 114 8.14 12.26 36.33
C ASP A 114 7.80 11.55 35.02
N LEU A 115 7.03 12.27 34.20
CA LEU A 115 6.52 11.80 32.92
C LEU A 115 7.64 11.40 31.97
N ARG A 116 8.87 11.92 32.13
CA ARG A 116 10.02 11.50 31.33
C ARG A 116 10.50 10.11 31.73
N ALA A 117 10.68 9.85 33.02
CA ALA A 117 11.09 8.54 33.51
C ALA A 117 10.04 7.47 33.17
N LEU A 118 8.76 7.80 33.34
CA LEU A 118 7.66 6.88 33.03
C LEU A 118 7.50 6.65 31.52
N ARG A 119 7.78 7.68 30.70
CA ARG A 119 7.84 7.54 29.23
C ARG A 119 9.01 6.66 28.80
N THR A 120 10.20 6.83 29.37
CA THR A 120 11.35 5.96 29.05
C THR A 120 11.11 4.53 29.49
N GLU A 121 10.47 4.31 30.63
CA GLU A 121 10.14 2.98 31.13
C GLU A 121 9.03 2.31 30.31
N MET A 122 8.01 3.06 29.88
CA MET A 122 6.99 2.57 28.95
C MET A 122 7.57 2.24 27.58
N ILE A 123 8.52 3.04 27.07
CA ILE A 123 9.23 2.76 25.82
C ILE A 123 10.06 1.47 25.99
N ALA A 124 10.85 1.33 27.06
CA ALA A 124 11.64 0.13 27.32
C ALA A 124 10.79 -1.14 27.50
N LYS A 125 9.65 -1.06 28.21
CA LYS A 125 8.68 -2.17 28.35
C LYS A 125 7.98 -2.50 27.03
N ARG A 126 7.75 -1.50 26.19
CA ARG A 126 7.14 -1.66 24.86
C ARG A 126 8.14 -2.22 23.87
N GLU A 127 9.40 -1.81 23.89
CA GLU A 127 10.51 -2.35 23.09
C GLU A 127 10.83 -3.78 23.50
N GLY A 128 10.93 -4.09 24.81
CA GLY A 128 11.16 -5.46 25.28
C GLY A 128 10.07 -6.45 24.88
N LYS A 129 8.80 -6.01 24.80
CA LYS A 129 7.68 -6.80 24.26
C LYS A 129 7.59 -6.79 22.74
N LEU A 130 7.91 -5.67 22.07
CA LEU A 130 7.92 -5.62 20.61
C LEU A 130 9.01 -6.53 20.05
N ILE A 131 10.21 -6.51 20.63
CA ILE A 131 11.33 -7.35 20.21
C ILE A 131 10.98 -8.84 20.36
N SER A 132 10.27 -9.24 21.42
CA SER A 132 9.83 -10.64 21.59
C SER A 132 8.66 -11.05 20.69
N THR A 133 7.80 -10.10 20.29
CA THR A 133 6.67 -10.37 19.36
C THR A 133 7.06 -10.24 17.88
N MET A 134 8.12 -9.49 17.60
CA MET A 134 8.73 -9.40 16.28
C MET A 134 9.79 -10.49 16.15
N ASN A 135 9.33 -11.72 16.00
CA ASN A 135 10.19 -12.85 15.60
C ASN A 135 10.93 -12.60 14.27
N TRP A 136 10.54 -11.58 13.48
CA TRP A 136 11.28 -11.13 12.31
C TRP A 136 12.44 -10.17 12.62
N LEU A 137 12.43 -9.49 13.78
CA LEU A 137 13.58 -8.73 14.32
C LEU A 137 14.60 -9.68 14.96
N ASN A 138 14.12 -10.79 15.52
CA ASN A 138 14.93 -11.86 16.13
C ASN A 138 15.26 -13.01 15.17
N LYS A 139 14.69 -13.02 13.96
CA LYS A 139 15.39 -13.64 12.84
C LYS A 139 16.71 -12.90 12.79
N LYS A 140 17.82 -13.62 13.00
CA LYS A 140 19.17 -13.09 12.81
C LYS A 140 19.12 -12.11 11.64
N PRO A 141 19.70 -10.89 11.73
CA PRO A 141 19.81 -9.99 10.59
C PRO A 141 20.17 -10.87 9.42
N PHE A 142 19.25 -10.89 8.44
CA PHE A 142 19.18 -11.82 7.32
C PHE A 142 20.59 -12.23 6.97
N LYS A 143 21.01 -13.42 7.46
CA LYS A 143 22.41 -13.79 7.69
C LYS A 143 23.32 -12.80 6.99
N ASP A 144 23.67 -11.71 7.69
CA ASP A 144 24.77 -10.85 7.27
C ASP A 144 25.96 -11.79 7.37
N ASP A 145 26.11 -12.63 6.35
CA ASP A 145 27.37 -13.16 5.94
C ASP A 145 28.17 -11.88 5.72
N LYS A 146 28.81 -11.43 6.79
CA LYS A 146 29.84 -10.38 6.83
C LYS A 146 31.02 -10.73 5.91
N SER A 147 30.88 -11.76 5.07
CA SER A 147 31.69 -12.08 3.89
C SER A 147 31.11 -11.55 2.56
N GLU A 148 29.90 -10.99 2.50
CA GLU A 148 29.36 -10.28 1.31
C GLU A 148 29.47 -8.74 1.43
N LEU A 149 30.44 -8.26 2.22
CA LEU A 149 31.07 -6.95 2.00
C LEU A 149 31.97 -6.97 0.75
N GLU A 150 32.08 -8.11 0.09
CA GLU A 150 32.56 -8.22 -1.27
C GLU A 150 31.51 -7.61 -2.19
N ALA A 151 31.91 -6.51 -2.80
CA ALA A 151 31.24 -5.91 -3.92
C ALA A 151 30.76 -7.03 -4.87
N MET A 152 29.43 -7.14 -5.06
CA MET A 152 28.88 -8.21 -5.89
C MET A 152 29.32 -7.95 -7.32
N ALA A 153 30.13 -8.87 -7.85
CA ALA A 153 30.63 -8.75 -9.20
C ALA A 153 29.45 -8.61 -10.19
N ALA A 154 29.64 -7.79 -11.22
CA ALA A 154 28.56 -7.36 -12.10
C ALA A 154 27.90 -8.54 -12.83
N ASP A 155 28.68 -9.56 -13.16
CA ASP A 155 28.24 -10.84 -13.73
C ASP A 155 27.28 -11.59 -12.80
N VAL A 156 27.60 -11.72 -11.52
CA VAL A 156 26.73 -12.35 -10.51
C VAL A 156 25.46 -11.52 -10.28
N ALA A 157 25.58 -10.19 -10.32
CA ALA A 157 24.44 -9.29 -10.26
C ALA A 157 23.49 -9.51 -11.45
N LEU A 158 24.00 -9.59 -12.67
CA LEU A 158 23.20 -9.81 -13.87
C LEU A 158 22.45 -11.14 -13.83
N MET A 159 23.11 -12.25 -13.44
CA MET A 159 22.45 -13.55 -13.32
C MET A 159 21.28 -13.54 -12.33
N ARG A 160 21.48 -12.92 -11.17
CA ARG A 160 20.44 -12.82 -10.14
C ARG A 160 19.28 -11.94 -10.58
N VAL A 161 19.60 -10.82 -11.21
CA VAL A 161 18.61 -9.88 -11.73
C VAL A 161 17.75 -10.55 -12.78
N ALA A 162 18.34 -11.25 -13.74
CA ALA A 162 17.59 -11.99 -14.75
C ALA A 162 16.57 -12.96 -14.12
N SER A 163 16.99 -13.74 -13.12
CA SER A 163 16.08 -14.62 -12.37
C SER A 163 14.98 -13.88 -11.62
N GLN A 164 15.28 -12.74 -10.98
CA GLN A 164 14.28 -11.92 -10.29
C GLN A 164 13.25 -11.32 -11.26
N PHE A 165 13.67 -10.96 -12.47
CA PHE A 165 12.77 -10.50 -13.53
C PHE A 165 11.83 -11.59 -14.03
N GLU A 166 12.28 -12.84 -14.09
CA GLU A 166 11.42 -14.00 -14.39
C GLU A 166 10.38 -14.23 -13.29
N CYS A 167 10.73 -13.98 -12.03
CA CYS A 167 9.83 -14.07 -10.88
C CYS A 167 8.89 -12.85 -10.74
N GLY A 168 9.18 -11.73 -11.40
CA GLY A 168 8.43 -10.48 -11.31
C GLY A 168 8.79 -9.62 -10.09
N ASP A 169 9.89 -9.91 -9.41
CA ASP A 169 10.33 -9.23 -8.18
C ASP A 169 11.15 -7.96 -8.49
N TYR A 170 10.49 -6.94 -9.06
CA TYR A 170 11.16 -5.71 -9.52
C TYR A 170 11.84 -4.92 -8.41
N VAL A 171 11.32 -4.95 -7.17
CA VAL A 171 11.88 -4.19 -6.04
C VAL A 171 13.21 -4.78 -5.59
N GLU A 172 13.29 -6.12 -5.48
CA GLU A 172 14.55 -6.80 -5.14
C GLU A 172 15.57 -6.73 -6.27
N ALA A 173 15.11 -6.75 -7.52
CA ALA A 173 15.97 -6.51 -8.68
C ALA A 173 16.63 -5.13 -8.58
N LEU A 174 15.88 -4.06 -8.28
CA LEU A 174 16.46 -2.72 -8.13
C LEU A 174 17.54 -2.63 -7.06
N THR A 175 17.34 -3.26 -5.89
CA THR A 175 18.35 -3.23 -4.83
C THR A 175 19.61 -3.99 -5.23
N THR A 176 19.44 -5.12 -5.90
CA THR A 176 20.53 -5.95 -6.42
C THR A 176 21.33 -5.21 -7.48
N ILE A 177 20.65 -4.58 -8.44
CA ILE A 177 21.27 -3.76 -9.49
C ILE A 177 22.02 -2.57 -8.88
N THR A 178 21.39 -1.85 -7.96
CA THR A 178 22.00 -0.68 -7.31
C THR A 178 23.26 -1.07 -6.52
N ARG A 179 23.28 -2.28 -5.95
CA ARG A 179 24.48 -2.82 -5.31
C ARG A 179 25.56 -3.19 -6.34
N GLY A 180 25.19 -3.82 -7.45
CA GLY A 180 26.12 -4.16 -8.54
C GLY A 180 26.78 -2.94 -9.19
N LEU A 181 26.01 -1.87 -9.40
CA LEU A 181 26.52 -0.61 -9.99
C LEU A 181 27.46 0.18 -9.08
N ARG A 182 27.53 -0.14 -7.77
CA ARG A 182 28.51 0.49 -6.86
C ARG A 182 29.93 -0.05 -7.03
N HIS A 183 30.10 -1.14 -7.79
CA HIS A 183 31.40 -1.76 -7.99
C HIS A 183 32.32 -0.85 -8.83
N SER A 184 33.50 -0.51 -8.31
CA SER A 184 34.42 0.43 -8.98
C SER A 184 35.06 -0.10 -10.25
N ASN A 185 35.02 -1.42 -10.46
CA ASN A 185 35.65 -2.10 -11.59
C ASN A 185 34.61 -2.87 -12.43
N ILE A 186 33.56 -2.18 -12.87
CA ILE A 186 32.53 -2.76 -13.73
C ILE A 186 32.89 -2.59 -15.20
N SER A 187 32.69 -3.64 -16.00
CA SER A 187 32.82 -3.54 -17.46
C SER A 187 31.75 -2.58 -18.00
N PRO A 188 32.08 -1.70 -18.96
CA PRO A 188 31.09 -0.82 -19.58
C PRO A 188 29.90 -1.58 -20.20
N VAL A 189 30.13 -2.81 -20.67
CA VAL A 189 29.07 -3.66 -21.23
C VAL A 189 28.10 -4.12 -20.14
N ASP A 190 28.64 -4.61 -19.01
CA ASP A 190 27.83 -5.08 -17.88
C ASP A 190 27.10 -3.92 -17.21
N GLN A 191 27.73 -2.73 -17.15
CA GLN A 191 27.11 -1.51 -16.66
C GLN A 191 25.91 -1.11 -17.52
N LEU A 192 26.05 -1.13 -18.85
CA LEU A 192 24.94 -0.85 -19.77
C LEU A 192 23.78 -1.84 -19.58
N GLU A 193 24.09 -3.12 -19.39
CA GLU A 193 23.07 -4.14 -19.18
C GLU A 193 22.33 -3.98 -17.84
N LEU A 194 23.07 -3.73 -16.76
CA LEU A 194 22.49 -3.44 -15.44
C LEU A 194 21.64 -2.17 -15.46
N LEU A 195 22.09 -1.10 -16.13
CA LEU A 195 21.30 0.13 -16.29
C LEU A 195 20.03 -0.13 -17.10
N ASN A 196 20.09 -0.96 -18.15
CA ASN A 196 18.91 -1.33 -18.94
C ASN A 196 17.88 -2.08 -18.08
N TYR A 197 18.33 -3.04 -17.24
CA TYR A 197 17.45 -3.70 -16.28
C TYR A 197 16.91 -2.72 -15.23
N ARG A 198 17.72 -1.78 -14.74
CA ARG A 198 17.29 -0.77 -13.75
C ARG A 198 16.19 0.12 -14.31
N ALA A 199 16.40 0.63 -15.53
CA ALA A 199 15.43 1.46 -16.23
C ALA A 199 14.12 0.71 -16.46
N TYR A 200 14.19 -0.56 -16.87
CA TYR A 200 13.00 -1.38 -17.08
C TYR A 200 12.24 -1.66 -15.77
N ALA A 201 12.92 -2.03 -14.68
CA ALA A 201 12.28 -2.16 -13.36
C ALA A 201 11.64 -0.84 -12.90
N ASN A 202 12.32 0.29 -13.10
CA ASN A 202 11.80 1.62 -12.77
C ASN A 202 10.53 1.94 -13.57
N ILE A 203 10.45 1.57 -14.86
CA ILE A 203 9.22 1.69 -15.66
C ILE A 203 8.08 0.85 -15.06
N GLN A 204 8.35 -0.42 -14.73
CA GLN A 204 7.32 -1.31 -14.14
C GLN A 204 6.80 -0.81 -12.79
N LEU A 205 7.67 -0.17 -12.01
CA LEU A 205 7.33 0.43 -10.71
C LEU A 205 6.76 1.85 -10.83
N GLY A 206 6.59 2.40 -12.03
CA GLY A 206 6.06 3.75 -12.28
C GLY A 206 7.04 4.90 -12.00
N SER A 207 8.30 4.59 -11.70
CA SER A 207 9.37 5.55 -11.44
C SER A 207 10.01 6.03 -12.75
N LEU A 208 9.21 6.65 -13.61
CA LEU A 208 9.62 7.05 -14.97
C LEU A 208 10.77 8.06 -15.00
N LYS A 209 10.90 8.92 -13.99
CA LYS A 209 12.01 9.90 -13.91
C LYS A 209 13.36 9.22 -13.76
N ASP A 210 13.42 8.20 -12.92
CA ASP A 210 14.65 7.45 -12.66
C ASP A 210 15.02 6.61 -13.88
N ALA A 211 14.04 6.00 -14.55
CA ALA A 211 14.26 5.31 -15.83
C ALA A 211 14.86 6.23 -16.91
N ILE A 212 14.38 7.48 -17.02
CA ILE A 212 14.94 8.47 -17.97
C ILE A 212 16.38 8.83 -17.60
N SER A 213 16.69 8.95 -16.31
CA SER A 213 18.05 9.18 -15.83
C SER A 213 18.97 8.02 -16.21
N ASP A 214 18.52 6.79 -15.99
CA ASP A 214 19.27 5.57 -16.33
C ASP A 214 19.57 5.49 -17.83
N TYR A 215 18.59 5.78 -18.69
CA TYR A 215 18.82 5.84 -20.13
C TYR A 215 19.75 6.99 -20.55
N SER A 216 19.76 8.09 -19.82
CA SER A 216 20.71 9.17 -20.10
C SER A 216 22.13 8.76 -19.75
N GLU A 217 22.34 8.08 -18.62
CA GLU A 217 23.63 7.47 -18.25
C GLU A 217 24.08 6.43 -19.30
N MET A 218 23.17 5.56 -19.75
CA MET A 218 23.47 4.60 -20.82
C MET A 218 23.92 5.27 -22.12
N PHE A 219 23.27 6.39 -22.48
CA PHE A 219 23.63 7.14 -23.69
C PHE A 219 25.00 7.79 -23.58
N GLU A 220 25.41 8.25 -22.39
CA GLU A 220 26.75 8.77 -22.15
C GLU A 220 27.83 7.68 -22.29
N ILE A 221 27.55 6.46 -21.83
CA ILE A 221 28.48 5.32 -21.96
C ILE A 221 28.58 4.85 -23.43
N LYS A 222 27.43 4.65 -24.09
CA LYS A 222 27.37 4.21 -25.48
C LYS A 222 26.22 4.89 -26.21
N PRO A 223 26.52 5.93 -27.02
CA PRO A 223 25.53 6.55 -27.89
C PRO A 223 25.01 5.54 -28.92
N ASN A 224 23.72 5.23 -28.86
CA ASN A 224 23.06 4.36 -29.84
C ASN A 224 21.59 4.78 -30.05
N ALA A 225 21.01 4.32 -31.16
CA ALA A 225 19.61 4.60 -31.49
C ALA A 225 18.64 3.94 -30.50
N ASP A 226 18.95 2.71 -30.04
CA ASP A 226 18.09 1.93 -29.14
C ASP A 226 17.88 2.62 -27.78
N THR A 227 18.93 3.15 -27.17
CA THR A 227 18.80 3.86 -25.88
C THR A 227 17.98 5.14 -26.03
N LEU A 228 18.17 5.90 -27.11
CA LEU A 228 17.36 7.09 -27.39
C LEU A 228 15.88 6.72 -27.60
N PHE A 229 15.61 5.63 -28.33
CA PHE A 229 14.26 5.14 -28.52
C PHE A 229 13.61 4.74 -27.19
N LYS A 230 14.32 3.99 -26.34
CA LYS A 230 13.84 3.62 -25.00
C LYS A 230 13.60 4.85 -24.11
N ARG A 231 14.52 5.83 -24.11
CA ARG A 231 14.34 7.09 -23.37
C ARG A 231 13.11 7.87 -23.86
N ALA A 232 12.92 7.96 -25.18
CA ALA A 232 11.76 8.59 -25.78
C ALA A 232 10.45 7.90 -25.35
N THR A 233 10.41 6.56 -25.30
CA THR A 233 9.23 5.83 -24.81
C THR A 233 8.94 6.11 -23.33
N ALA A 234 9.98 6.25 -22.50
CA ALA A 234 9.80 6.62 -21.10
C ALA A 234 9.29 8.08 -20.95
N HIS A 235 9.74 9.00 -21.79
CA HIS A 235 9.19 10.36 -21.88
C HIS A 235 7.72 10.37 -22.33
N GLU A 236 7.35 9.55 -23.32
CA GLU A 236 5.97 9.40 -23.80
C GLU A 236 5.04 8.89 -22.70
N GLN A 237 5.47 7.88 -21.91
CA GLN A 237 4.73 7.38 -20.75
C GLN A 237 4.59 8.42 -19.63
N ARG A 238 5.55 9.36 -19.53
CA ARG A 238 5.51 10.49 -18.59
C ARG A 238 4.69 11.67 -19.12
N GLU A 239 4.08 11.54 -20.30
CA GLU A 239 3.32 12.58 -21.01
C GLU A 239 4.16 13.79 -21.46
N ASP A 240 5.50 13.66 -21.45
CA ASP A 240 6.43 14.68 -21.93
C ASP A 240 6.72 14.49 -23.43
N TYR A 241 5.67 14.67 -24.23
CA TYR A 241 5.72 14.36 -25.66
C TYR A 241 6.73 15.21 -26.46
N GLU A 242 7.04 16.43 -26.01
CA GLU A 242 8.04 17.29 -26.65
C GLU A 242 9.45 16.70 -26.50
N ALA A 243 9.81 16.27 -25.29
CA ALA A 243 11.09 15.61 -25.04
C ALA A 243 11.18 14.26 -25.76
N ALA A 244 10.09 13.47 -25.74
CA ALA A 244 10.01 12.21 -26.49
C ALA A 244 10.26 12.40 -27.98
N LEU A 245 9.66 13.44 -28.59
CA LEU A 245 9.83 13.75 -30.01
C LEU A 245 11.28 14.09 -30.36
N LEU A 246 11.96 14.90 -29.53
CA LEU A 246 13.37 15.24 -29.74
C LEU A 246 14.26 13.98 -29.72
N ASP A 247 14.04 13.09 -28.76
CA ASP A 247 14.79 11.84 -28.66
C ASP A 247 14.50 10.88 -29.81
N TYR A 248 13.24 10.76 -30.25
CA TYR A 248 12.91 9.96 -31.44
C TYR A 248 13.55 10.51 -32.72
N GLU A 249 13.56 11.85 -32.90
CA GLU A 249 14.23 12.48 -34.03
C GLU A 249 15.75 12.31 -33.98
N ALA A 250 16.35 12.34 -32.78
CA ALA A 250 17.75 12.01 -32.58
C ALA A 250 18.04 10.54 -32.93
N ALA A 251 17.20 9.60 -32.49
CA ALA A 251 17.32 8.18 -32.80
C ALA A 251 17.26 7.92 -34.32
N LEU A 252 16.38 8.63 -35.04
CA LEU A 252 16.26 8.52 -36.49
C LEU A 252 17.55 8.96 -37.22
N LYS A 253 18.32 9.90 -36.66
CA LYS A 253 19.61 10.31 -37.26
C LYS A 253 20.66 9.20 -37.19
N PHE A 254 20.61 8.35 -36.16
CA PHE A 254 21.48 7.18 -36.04
C PHE A 254 21.04 6.04 -36.97
N GLU A 255 19.74 5.74 -37.00
CA GLU A 255 19.17 4.68 -37.84
C GLU A 255 18.06 5.20 -38.76
N MET A 256 18.47 5.88 -39.84
CA MET A 256 17.54 6.53 -40.77
C MET A 256 16.54 5.57 -41.42
N ALA A 257 16.87 4.28 -41.51
CA ALA A 257 16.04 3.26 -42.15
C ALA A 257 14.96 2.66 -41.21
N ASN A 258 15.01 2.92 -39.90
CA ASN A 258 14.15 2.22 -38.93
C ASN A 258 12.67 2.68 -39.03
N ALA A 259 11.81 1.77 -39.48
CA ALA A 259 10.39 2.04 -39.69
C ALA A 259 9.65 2.31 -38.37
N ASN A 260 10.04 1.64 -37.29
CA ASN A 260 9.43 1.77 -35.97
C ASN A 260 9.65 3.19 -35.41
N VAL A 261 10.87 3.73 -35.57
CA VAL A 261 11.20 5.09 -35.15
C VAL A 261 10.38 6.12 -35.93
N ARG A 262 10.24 5.97 -37.26
CA ARG A 262 9.39 6.87 -38.06
C ARG A 262 7.92 6.84 -37.63
N GLN A 263 7.39 5.67 -37.32
CA GLN A 263 6.02 5.54 -36.80
C GLN A 263 5.87 6.19 -35.42
N ALA A 264 6.86 6.00 -34.54
CA ALA A 264 6.89 6.64 -33.22
C ALA A 264 6.94 8.17 -33.32
N ILE A 265 7.76 8.75 -34.22
CA ILE A 265 7.78 10.20 -34.46
C ILE A 265 6.42 10.71 -34.90
N ARG A 266 5.74 10.01 -35.83
CA ARG A 266 4.41 10.40 -36.29
C ARG A 266 3.42 10.42 -35.12
N ARG A 267 3.41 9.36 -34.29
CA ARG A 267 2.57 9.28 -33.09
C ARG A 267 2.89 10.40 -32.10
N ALA A 268 4.18 10.62 -31.81
CA ALA A 268 4.62 11.65 -30.89
C ALA A 268 4.20 13.05 -31.36
N ARG A 269 4.29 13.35 -32.66
CA ARG A 269 3.79 14.61 -33.24
C ARG A 269 2.29 14.79 -33.01
N GLU A 270 1.51 13.75 -33.24
CA GLU A 270 0.07 13.77 -32.99
C GLU A 270 -0.22 14.05 -31.49
N LEU A 271 0.48 13.37 -30.57
CA LEU A 271 0.36 13.58 -29.13
C LEU A 271 0.76 14.99 -28.69
N VAL A 272 1.85 15.55 -29.22
CA VAL A 272 2.25 16.95 -28.98
C VAL A 272 1.15 17.92 -29.40
N THR A 273 0.56 17.73 -30.59
CA THR A 273 -0.54 18.60 -31.04
C THR A 273 -1.78 18.49 -30.17
N GLN A 274 -2.11 17.29 -29.69
CA GLN A 274 -3.23 17.06 -28.77
C GLN A 274 -2.97 17.71 -27.41
N ASN A 275 -1.78 17.52 -26.85
CA ASN A 275 -1.40 18.12 -25.56
C ASN A 275 -1.42 19.66 -25.64
N ASN A 276 -0.90 20.23 -26.73
CA ASN A 276 -0.94 21.69 -26.93
C ASN A 276 -2.37 22.22 -27.10
N ARG A 277 -3.25 21.47 -27.77
CA ARG A 277 -4.69 21.81 -27.83
C ARG A 277 -5.34 21.74 -26.46
N MET A 278 -5.06 20.71 -25.66
CA MET A 278 -5.57 20.57 -24.30
C MET A 278 -5.11 21.72 -23.41
N LYS A 279 -3.81 22.04 -23.41
CA LYS A 279 -3.23 23.20 -22.70
C LYS A 279 -3.90 24.51 -23.10
N ALA A 280 -4.19 24.72 -24.38
CA ALA A 280 -4.87 25.92 -24.88
C ALA A 280 -6.36 25.99 -24.48
N VAL A 281 -7.04 24.85 -24.33
CA VAL A 281 -8.41 24.81 -23.79
C VAL A 281 -8.40 25.12 -22.30
N ASP A 282 -7.44 24.54 -21.56
CA ASP A 282 -7.29 24.77 -20.12
C ASP A 282 -6.91 26.22 -19.81
N SER A 283 -6.05 26.86 -20.61
CA SER A 283 -5.72 28.27 -20.45
C SER A 283 -6.94 29.17 -20.66
N LYS A 284 -7.74 28.92 -21.71
CA LYS A 284 -8.98 29.67 -21.95
C LYS A 284 -10.04 29.48 -20.87
N ARG A 285 -10.12 28.28 -20.26
CA ARG A 285 -11.00 28.04 -19.12
C ARG A 285 -10.56 28.84 -17.90
N ARG A 286 -9.25 28.86 -17.60
CA ARG A 286 -8.69 29.65 -16.48
C ARG A 286 -8.92 31.14 -16.65
N GLU A 287 -8.70 31.68 -17.85
CA GLU A 287 -8.97 33.10 -18.16
C GLU A 287 -10.44 33.47 -17.94
N LYS A 288 -11.37 32.56 -18.26
CA LYS A 288 -12.81 32.77 -18.02
C LYS A 288 -13.16 32.73 -16.53
N ASP A 289 -12.59 31.78 -15.78
CA ASP A 289 -12.79 31.67 -14.33
C ASP A 289 -12.19 32.88 -13.57
N ASP A 290 -11.04 33.39 -14.01
CA ASP A 290 -10.43 34.60 -13.45
C ASP A 290 -11.23 35.87 -13.80
N GLY A 291 -11.81 35.92 -15.01
CA GLY A 291 -12.77 36.96 -15.40
C GLY A 291 -14.02 36.98 -14.52
N GLU A 292 -14.58 35.81 -14.19
CA GLU A 292 -15.75 35.70 -13.29
C GLU A 292 -15.41 35.98 -11.81
N ARG A 293 -14.19 35.66 -11.36
CA ARG A 293 -13.70 36.00 -10.01
C ARG A 293 -13.34 37.47 -9.83
N SER A 294 -12.99 38.17 -10.92
CA SER A 294 -12.62 39.59 -10.89
C SER A 294 -13.79 40.55 -10.66
N VAL A 295 -15.03 40.08 -10.75
CA VAL A 295 -16.19 40.87 -10.36
C VAL A 295 -16.19 40.99 -8.83
N PRO A 296 -15.95 42.19 -8.25
CA PRO A 296 -16.03 42.34 -6.81
C PRO A 296 -17.45 41.97 -6.41
N ARG A 297 -17.61 40.95 -5.56
CA ARG A 297 -18.92 40.68 -4.96
C ARG A 297 -19.39 42.01 -4.37
N PRO A 298 -20.60 42.51 -4.70
CA PRO A 298 -21.10 43.74 -4.13
C PRO A 298 -21.05 43.57 -2.62
N CYS A 299 -20.16 44.31 -1.96
CA CYS A 299 -20.05 44.30 -0.52
C CYS A 299 -21.44 44.73 -0.03
N MET A 300 -22.21 43.81 0.55
CA MET A 300 -23.40 44.21 1.31
C MET A 300 -22.92 45.27 2.30
N ARG A 301 -23.53 46.46 2.26
CA ARG A 301 -23.29 47.53 3.24
C ARG A 301 -23.53 46.92 4.62
N GLN A 302 -22.45 46.52 5.28
CA GLN A 302 -22.52 46.04 6.65
C GLN A 302 -23.04 47.20 7.49
N PHE A 303 -24.12 46.91 8.21
CA PHE A 303 -24.69 47.75 9.25
C PHE A 303 -23.58 48.39 10.08
N GLU A 304 -23.61 49.71 10.16
CA GLU A 304 -22.89 50.46 11.19
C GLU A 304 -23.38 49.99 12.56
N ILE A 305 -22.55 49.24 13.28
CA ILE A 305 -22.68 49.17 14.73
C ILE A 305 -21.67 50.16 15.29
N ARG A 306 -22.19 51.34 15.63
CA ARG A 306 -21.57 52.25 16.60
C ARG A 306 -21.21 51.45 17.85
N GLY A 307 -19.93 51.33 18.16
CA GLY A 307 -19.48 50.72 19.42
C GLY A 307 -17.97 50.76 19.56
N LYS A 308 -17.48 51.78 20.26
CA LYS A 308 -16.07 51.98 20.65
C LYS A 308 -15.55 50.83 21.53
N ALA A 309 -14.31 50.41 21.28
CA ALA A 309 -13.25 49.93 22.19
C ALA A 309 -12.45 48.85 21.41
N GLY A 310 -11.18 48.99 21.06
CA GLY A 310 -10.08 49.61 21.78
C GLY A 310 -9.36 48.53 22.59
N ALA A 311 -8.37 47.85 22.01
CA ALA A 311 -7.14 47.39 22.67
C ALA A 311 -6.30 46.54 21.70
N CYS A 312 -5.09 47.03 21.44
CA CYS A 312 -3.96 46.27 20.96
C CYS A 312 -3.60 45.16 21.96
N PHE A 313 -3.21 43.98 21.48
CA PHE A 313 -1.98 43.24 21.78
C PHE A 313 -1.91 42.00 20.89
#